data_AF-A0A3D3TN06-F1
#
_entry.id   AF-A0A3D3TN06-F1
#
_cell.length_a   1.000
_cell.length_b   1.000
_cell.length_c   1.000
_cell.angle_alpha   90.00
_cell.angle_beta   90.00
_cell.angle_gamma   90.00
#
_symmetry.space_group_name_H-M   'P 1'
#
loop_
_entity.id
_entity.type
_entity.pdbx_description
1 polymer ?
#
loop_
_entity_poly.entity_id
_entity_poly.type
_entity_poly.pdbx_seq_one_letter_code
_entity_poly.pdbx_strand_id
1 'polypeptide(L)'
;FGKKPIKSTYLIDEADYVACHKQSYVYQYELLEGLKKGGTFVLNTSWDFEELDKNLPGGMKRYLAENEIEFYTIDATKIAMEIGLGTRINTIMQAAFFKLANVVPIKDAIKYLKDAIVKSYGAKGEKVVQMNYKAVDSGIEALKKIEIPESWKNAKDEKREEESGRPEFVKNIADVMNRQQGDKLPVSAFVGRENGEFPNGTSAYEKRGIAVMIPEWQIDNCTQCNQCSYVCPHAAIRPFLINDEEENKAPDSFETKKALGGKTFDGLKYRIQVSPLDCTGCGNCADICPSPKKALVMKPLETQIEREIPNWEFATTVSEKKDVMNVETLKGSQFSKPLLEFSGACAGCGETPYAKLVTQLFGDRMLIANATGCSSIWGASAPATPYCKNSEGKGPAWANSLFEDNAEYGFGMAMAINHGRSKLAEIMEELLRQDIPEDMKAPFEAWLEGKDDAKSSKAATLDILKVISKGCKNDRANALMKAIEERKDLLIKKSIWI
;
A
#
# COMPACT_ATOMS: atom_id res chain seq x y z
N PHE A 1 -5.94 33.62 13.57
CA PHE A 1 -6.78 34.86 13.56
C PHE A 1 -6.05 35.94 14.34
N GLY A 2 -6.24 37.22 14.02
CA GLY A 2 -5.55 38.28 14.76
C GLY A 2 -6.15 39.66 14.50
N LYS A 3 -5.92 40.59 15.44
CA LYS A 3 -6.35 42.00 15.32
C LYS A 3 -5.49 42.80 14.33
N LYS A 4 -4.32 42.26 13.96
CA LYS A 4 -3.37 42.87 13.02
C LYS A 4 -3.44 42.14 11.68
N PRO A 5 -3.10 42.82 10.56
CA PRO A 5 -2.96 42.16 9.27
C PRO A 5 -2.02 40.96 9.33
N ILE A 6 -2.45 39.82 8.79
CA ILE A 6 -1.66 38.58 8.75
C ILE A 6 -0.70 38.66 7.55
N LYS A 7 0.61 38.70 7.83
CA LYS A 7 1.67 38.72 6.81
C LYS A 7 2.48 37.41 6.73
N SER A 8 2.12 36.43 7.56
CA SER A 8 2.82 35.14 7.64
C SER A 8 2.50 34.28 6.42
N THR A 9 3.38 34.33 5.42
CA THR A 9 3.31 33.51 4.19
C THR A 9 4.12 32.21 4.34
N TYR A 10 4.00 31.57 5.51
CA TYR A 10 4.66 30.32 5.87
C TYR A 10 3.69 29.46 6.71
N LEU A 11 4.03 28.19 6.92
CA LEU A 11 3.24 27.29 7.77
C LEU A 11 3.20 27.79 9.22
N ILE A 12 2.24 27.30 10.02
CA ILE A 12 2.19 27.64 11.44
C ILE A 12 3.39 27.00 12.13
N ASP A 13 4.19 27.83 12.80
CA ASP A 13 5.32 27.40 13.62
C ASP A 13 4.84 27.08 15.05
N GLU A 14 4.16 28.04 15.68
CA GLU A 14 3.56 27.85 17.01
C GLU A 14 2.02 27.94 16.95
N ALA A 15 1.35 26.86 17.35
CA ALA A 15 -0.11 26.73 17.34
C ALA A 15 -0.71 26.96 18.74
N ASP A 16 -1.81 27.73 18.82
CA ASP A 16 -2.61 27.86 20.04
C ASP A 16 -3.65 26.73 20.19
N TYR A 17 -4.05 26.12 19.06
CA TYR A 17 -5.05 25.08 18.96
C TYR A 17 -4.64 24.06 17.89
N VAL A 18 -4.65 22.78 18.23
CA VAL A 18 -4.44 21.66 17.30
C VAL A 18 -5.62 20.69 17.40
N ALA A 19 -6.11 20.22 16.26
CA ALA A 19 -7.13 19.17 16.21
C ALA A 19 -6.69 18.01 15.33
N CYS A 20 -6.82 16.80 15.86
CA CYS A 20 -6.61 15.55 15.15
C CYS A 20 -7.97 14.91 14.85
N HIS A 21 -8.38 14.95 13.58
CA HIS A 21 -9.70 14.47 13.16
C HIS A 21 -9.75 12.97 12.85
N LYS A 22 -8.60 12.28 12.88
CA LYS A 22 -8.49 10.84 12.58
C LYS A 22 -7.55 10.17 13.60
N GLN A 23 -8.13 9.28 14.40
CA GLN A 23 -7.43 8.57 15.48
C GLN A 23 -6.11 7.89 15.04
N SER A 24 -6.05 7.30 13.85
CA SER A 24 -4.83 6.60 13.37
C SER A 24 -3.60 7.50 13.24
N TYR A 25 -3.79 8.81 13.13
CA TYR A 25 -2.69 9.77 13.01
C TYR A 25 -1.86 9.92 14.28
N VAL A 26 -2.41 9.52 15.44
CA VAL A 26 -1.69 9.47 16.72
C VAL A 26 -0.38 8.67 16.62
N TYR A 27 -0.34 7.64 15.79
CA TYR A 27 0.84 6.79 15.60
C TYR A 27 1.71 7.18 14.40
N GLN A 28 1.17 8.03 13.51
CA GLN A 28 1.75 8.32 12.20
C GLN A 28 2.47 9.67 12.16
N TYR A 29 2.08 10.65 12.97
CA TYR A 29 2.60 12.00 12.89
C TYR A 29 2.94 12.57 14.27
N GLU A 30 3.88 13.52 14.30
CA GLU A 30 4.18 14.35 15.46
C GLU A 30 3.11 15.46 15.62
N LEU A 31 1.89 15.05 15.97
CA LEU A 31 0.71 15.94 15.97
C LEU A 31 0.85 17.17 16.86
N LEU A 32 1.66 17.09 17.92
CA LEU A 32 1.80 18.16 18.92
C LEU A 32 3.04 19.03 18.67
N GLU A 33 3.80 18.81 17.59
CA GLU A 33 4.92 19.67 17.24
C GLU A 33 4.43 21.12 17.05
N GLY A 34 5.06 22.06 17.77
CA GLY A 34 4.70 23.47 17.73
C GLY A 34 3.46 23.87 18.56
N LEU A 35 2.78 22.97 19.26
CA LEU A 35 1.70 23.36 20.16
C LEU A 35 2.26 24.20 21.33
N LYS A 36 1.61 25.30 21.71
CA LYS A 36 2.09 26.12 22.83
C LYS A 36 1.76 25.49 24.17
N LYS A 37 2.55 25.82 25.20
CA LYS A 37 2.20 25.56 26.60
C LYS A 37 0.83 26.16 26.93
N GLY A 38 -0.06 25.38 27.55
CA GLY A 38 -1.45 25.77 27.81
C GLY A 38 -2.35 25.83 26.57
N GLY A 39 -1.84 25.40 25.41
CA GLY A 39 -2.62 25.31 24.18
C GLY A 39 -3.67 24.20 24.24
N THR A 40 -4.60 24.19 23.28
CA THR A 40 -5.68 23.20 23.22
C THR A 40 -5.39 22.10 22.21
N PHE A 41 -5.54 20.84 22.61
CA PHE A 41 -5.52 19.69 21.72
C PHE A 41 -6.88 18.98 21.70
N VAL A 42 -7.41 18.71 20.51
CA VAL A 42 -8.67 17.96 20.34
C VAL A 42 -8.43 16.70 19.53
N LEU A 43 -8.81 15.55 20.06
CA LEU A 43 -8.69 14.26 19.37
C LEU A 43 -10.08 13.66 19.08
N ASN A 44 -10.37 13.41 17.80
CA ASN A 44 -11.49 12.56 17.40
C ASN A 44 -11.11 11.09 17.59
N THR A 45 -11.73 10.43 18.56
CA THR A 45 -11.40 9.05 18.96
C THR A 45 -12.61 8.35 19.56
N SER A 46 -12.69 7.03 19.36
CA SER A 46 -13.65 6.18 20.08
C SER A 46 -13.16 5.76 21.46
N TRP A 47 -11.88 6.02 21.78
CA TRP A 47 -11.27 5.61 23.03
C TRP A 47 -11.88 6.33 24.23
N ASP A 48 -12.21 5.54 25.25
CA ASP A 48 -12.44 6.06 26.59
C ASP A 48 -11.12 6.42 27.31
N PHE A 49 -11.20 6.81 28.58
CA PHE A 49 -10.01 7.22 29.33
C PHE A 49 -9.02 6.08 29.57
N GLU A 50 -9.49 4.87 29.87
CA GLU A 50 -8.61 3.71 30.10
C GLU A 50 -7.92 3.31 28.79
N GLU A 51 -8.66 3.35 27.70
CA GLU A 51 -8.12 3.13 26.37
C GLU A 51 -7.15 4.23 25.94
N LEU A 52 -7.38 5.50 26.27
CA LEU A 52 -6.43 6.59 26.02
C LEU A 52 -5.11 6.38 26.80
N ASP A 53 -5.22 6.02 28.08
CA ASP A 53 -4.06 5.73 28.92
C ASP A 53 -3.28 4.51 28.41
N LYS A 54 -3.95 3.54 27.80
CA LYS A 54 -3.27 2.40 27.16
C LYS A 54 -2.66 2.78 25.81
N ASN A 55 -3.41 3.47 24.96
CA ASN A 55 -3.14 3.54 23.52
C ASN A 55 -2.34 4.79 23.10
N LEU A 56 -2.36 5.90 23.87
CA LEU A 56 -1.58 7.09 23.50
C LEU A 56 -0.07 6.83 23.63
N PRO A 57 0.76 7.23 22.65
CA PRO A 57 2.22 7.09 22.72
C PRO A 57 2.82 7.81 23.92
N GLY A 58 3.88 7.24 24.50
CA GLY A 58 4.59 7.81 25.64
C GLY A 58 5.02 9.27 25.45
N GLY A 59 5.67 9.58 24.31
CA GLY A 59 6.07 10.94 23.97
C GLY A 59 4.90 11.94 23.92
N MET A 60 3.75 11.52 23.38
CA MET A 60 2.55 12.35 23.34
C MET A 60 2.01 12.59 24.76
N LYS A 61 1.91 11.54 25.59
CA LYS A 61 1.49 11.66 27.00
C LYS A 61 2.37 12.63 27.79
N ARG A 62 3.70 12.47 27.68
CA ARG A 62 4.67 13.36 28.34
C ARG A 62 4.46 14.80 27.91
N TYR A 63 4.39 15.02 26.59
CA TYR A 63 4.19 16.35 26.04
C TYR A 63 2.92 17.03 26.57
N LEU A 64 1.79 16.31 26.56
CA LEU A 64 0.51 16.81 27.08
C LEU A 64 0.62 17.24 28.55
N ALA A 65 1.29 16.43 29.38
CA ALA A 65 1.42 16.67 30.81
C ALA A 65 2.45 17.75 31.18
N GLU A 66 3.59 17.80 30.49
CA GLU A 66 4.67 18.77 30.74
C GLU A 66 4.30 20.19 30.27
N ASN A 67 3.52 20.29 29.20
CA ASN A 67 3.11 21.55 28.61
C ASN A 67 1.72 22.02 29.06
N GLU A 68 1.13 21.39 30.07
CA GLU A 68 -0.17 21.78 30.65
C GLU A 68 -1.26 21.92 29.56
N ILE A 69 -1.28 20.98 28.61
CA ILE A 69 -2.17 21.06 27.44
C ILE A 69 -3.62 20.86 27.84
N GLU A 70 -4.50 21.70 27.31
CA GLU A 70 -5.94 21.57 27.43
C GLU A 70 -6.44 20.49 26.47
N PHE A 71 -6.49 19.24 26.94
CA PHE A 71 -6.83 18.07 26.11
C PHE A 71 -8.32 17.73 26.13
N TYR A 72 -8.91 17.60 24.94
CA TYR A 72 -10.30 17.21 24.74
C TYR A 72 -10.43 16.02 23.78
N THR A 73 -11.43 15.18 24.00
CA THR A 73 -11.82 14.12 23.07
C THR A 73 -13.28 14.22 22.64
N ILE A 74 -13.57 13.66 21.47
CA ILE A 74 -14.91 13.53 20.92
C ILE A 74 -14.99 12.30 20.02
N ASP A 75 -16.06 11.52 20.09
CA ASP A 75 -16.32 10.45 19.13
C ASP A 75 -17.23 10.97 18.01
N ALA A 76 -16.66 11.81 17.16
CA ALA A 76 -17.41 12.44 16.08
C ALA A 76 -17.88 11.41 15.03
N THR A 77 -17.16 10.30 14.91
CA THR A 77 -17.48 9.21 13.98
C THR A 77 -18.77 8.50 14.37
N LYS A 78 -18.90 8.12 15.65
CA LYS A 78 -20.13 7.52 16.18
C LYS A 78 -21.31 8.49 16.08
N ILE A 79 -21.10 9.75 16.48
CA ILE A 79 -22.14 10.80 16.41
C ILE A 79 -22.63 10.97 14.96
N ALA A 80 -21.72 11.02 13.99
CA ALA A 80 -22.08 11.14 12.57
C ALA A 80 -22.90 9.93 12.07
N MET A 81 -22.55 8.71 12.50
CA MET A 81 -23.31 7.50 12.17
C MET A 81 -24.73 7.53 12.77
N GLU A 82 -24.87 7.87 14.06
CA GLU A 82 -26.16 7.93 14.76
C GLU A 82 -27.09 9.00 14.18
N ILE A 83 -26.55 10.14 13.75
CA ILE A 83 -27.32 11.23 13.13
C ILE A 83 -27.70 10.92 11.67
N GLY A 84 -27.01 9.97 11.02
CA GLY A 84 -27.24 9.60 9.62
C GLY A 84 -26.37 10.34 8.60
N LEU A 85 -25.27 10.96 9.05
CA LEU A 85 -24.25 11.59 8.21
C LEU A 85 -23.18 10.60 7.71
N GLY A 86 -23.25 9.33 8.15
CA GLY A 86 -22.27 8.30 7.81
C GLY A 86 -20.92 8.61 8.46
N THR A 87 -19.87 8.71 7.65
CA THR A 87 -18.50 8.99 8.11
C THR A 87 -18.14 10.48 8.10
N ARG A 88 -19.10 11.37 7.83
CA ARG A 88 -18.85 12.82 7.70
C ARG A 88 -18.86 13.52 9.07
N ILE A 89 -17.67 13.81 9.59
CA ILE A 89 -17.47 14.44 10.91
C ILE A 89 -17.24 15.96 10.85
N ASN A 90 -17.16 16.55 9.65
CA ASN A 90 -16.74 17.94 9.42
C ASN A 90 -17.53 18.97 10.24
N THR A 91 -18.86 18.90 10.24
CA THR A 91 -19.73 19.84 10.96
C THR A 91 -19.56 19.70 12.48
N ILE A 92 -19.36 18.47 12.97
CA ILE A 92 -19.16 18.16 14.39
C ILE A 92 -17.82 18.77 14.87
N MET A 93 -16.73 18.47 14.14
CA MET A 93 -15.39 18.99 14.47
C MET A 93 -15.29 20.50 14.32
N GLN A 94 -16.01 21.09 13.36
CA GLN A 94 -16.08 22.55 13.21
C GLN A 94 -16.77 23.22 14.40
N ALA A 95 -17.85 22.63 14.90
CA ALA A 95 -18.54 23.13 16.09
C ALA A 95 -17.65 23.02 17.35
N ALA A 96 -16.92 21.91 17.48
CA ALA A 96 -15.91 21.73 18.53
C ALA A 96 -14.80 22.80 18.48
N PHE A 97 -14.29 23.12 17.28
CA PHE A 97 -13.33 24.20 17.09
C PHE A 97 -13.85 25.54 17.61
N PHE A 98 -15.05 25.97 17.20
CA PHE A 98 -15.59 27.26 17.64
C PHE A 98 -15.88 27.31 19.15
N LYS A 99 -16.24 26.17 19.75
CA LYS A 99 -16.43 26.06 21.20
C LYS A 99 -15.14 26.29 21.98
N LEU A 100 -14.01 25.76 21.49
CA LEU A 100 -12.75 25.74 22.23
C LEU A 100 -11.79 26.87 21.84
N ALA A 101 -11.70 27.22 20.56
CA ALA A 101 -10.79 28.26 20.08
C ALA A 101 -11.20 29.68 20.54
N ASN A 102 -12.44 29.86 21.00
CA ASN A 102 -12.99 31.10 21.55
C ASN A 102 -12.70 32.35 20.69
N VAL A 103 -12.67 32.18 19.37
CA VAL A 103 -12.39 33.26 18.40
C VAL A 103 -13.58 34.23 18.25
N VAL A 104 -14.79 33.76 18.52
CA VAL A 104 -16.04 34.51 18.55
C VAL A 104 -16.95 33.96 19.66
N PRO A 105 -17.93 34.74 20.17
CA PRO A 105 -18.89 34.23 21.14
C PRO A 105 -19.63 32.99 20.62
N ILE A 106 -19.77 31.96 21.46
CA ILE A 106 -20.34 30.67 21.06
C ILE A 106 -21.76 30.77 20.49
N LYS A 107 -22.59 31.70 21.00
CA LYS A 107 -23.94 31.94 20.48
C LYS A 107 -23.93 32.42 19.03
N ASP A 108 -22.98 33.31 18.71
CA ASP A 108 -22.81 33.83 17.35
C ASP A 108 -22.23 32.75 16.43
N ALA A 109 -21.26 31.96 16.93
CA ALA A 109 -20.73 30.82 16.17
C ALA A 109 -21.82 29.82 15.76
N ILE A 110 -22.68 29.42 16.70
CA ILE A 110 -23.80 28.50 16.42
C ILE A 110 -24.71 29.08 15.34
N LYS A 111 -25.08 30.36 15.48
CA LYS A 111 -25.93 31.04 14.49
C LYS A 111 -25.26 31.03 13.11
N TYR A 112 -24.02 31.48 13.00
CA TYR A 112 -23.31 31.55 11.72
C TYR A 112 -23.09 30.16 11.09
N LEU A 113 -22.83 29.13 11.89
CA LEU A 113 -22.72 27.75 11.40
C LEU A 113 -24.06 27.26 10.83
N LYS A 114 -25.17 27.47 11.54
CA LYS A 114 -26.51 27.07 11.07
C LYS A 114 -26.92 27.85 9.81
N ASP A 115 -26.65 29.14 9.74
CA ASP A 115 -26.88 29.96 8.54
C ASP A 115 -26.07 29.45 7.34
N ALA A 116 -24.80 29.09 7.55
CA ALA A 116 -23.93 28.52 6.52
C ALA A 116 -24.40 27.14 6.04
N ILE A 117 -24.94 26.32 6.95
CA ILE A 117 -25.54 25.02 6.61
C ILE A 117 -26.74 25.19 5.68
N VAL A 118 -27.65 26.13 5.97
CA VAL A 118 -28.81 26.41 5.10
C VAL A 118 -28.34 26.87 3.73
N LYS A 119 -27.37 27.79 3.68
CA LYS A 119 -26.82 28.29 2.42
C LYS A 119 -26.18 27.18 1.58
N SER A 120 -25.46 26.24 2.22
CA SER A 120 -24.69 25.20 1.53
C SER A 120 -25.52 23.97 1.17
N TYR A 121 -26.48 23.60 2.04
CA TYR A 121 -27.20 22.33 1.97
C TYR A 121 -28.72 22.47 1.85
N GLY A 122 -29.27 23.69 1.85
CA GLY A 122 -30.71 23.92 1.71
C GLY A 122 -31.29 23.24 0.46
N ALA A 123 -30.54 23.24 -0.66
CA ALA A 123 -30.93 22.56 -1.89
C ALA A 123 -30.92 21.02 -1.80
N LYS A 124 -30.30 20.43 -0.76
CA LYS A 124 -30.26 18.98 -0.51
C LYS A 124 -31.45 18.48 0.32
N GLY A 125 -32.36 19.37 0.70
CA GLY A 125 -33.60 19.08 1.41
C GLY A 125 -33.49 19.19 2.93
N GLU A 126 -34.65 19.41 3.57
CA GLU A 126 -34.76 19.73 5.00
C GLU A 126 -34.14 18.66 5.90
N LYS A 127 -34.29 17.37 5.54
CA LYS A 127 -33.69 16.27 6.29
C LYS A 127 -32.17 16.42 6.43
N VAL A 128 -31.48 16.83 5.36
CA VAL A 128 -30.03 17.02 5.37
C VAL A 128 -29.64 18.22 6.22
N VAL A 129 -30.40 19.31 6.14
CA VAL A 129 -30.21 20.51 6.97
C VAL A 129 -30.36 20.16 8.45
N GLN A 130 -31.43 19.47 8.84
CA GLN A 130 -31.68 19.08 10.23
C GLN A 130 -30.64 18.09 10.78
N MET A 131 -30.15 17.15 9.96
CA MET A 131 -29.02 16.30 10.36
C MET A 131 -27.77 17.13 10.66
N ASN A 132 -27.46 18.15 9.85
CA ASN A 132 -26.32 19.03 10.10
C ASN A 132 -26.53 19.95 11.31
N TYR A 133 -27.76 20.41 11.58
CA TYR A 133 -28.07 21.17 12.78
C TYR A 133 -27.79 20.36 14.04
N LYS A 134 -28.27 19.11 14.08
CA LYS A 134 -27.96 18.18 15.17
C LYS A 134 -26.46 17.96 15.30
N ALA A 135 -25.73 17.85 14.19
CA ALA A 135 -24.27 17.70 14.22
C ALA A 135 -23.56 18.91 14.85
N VAL A 136 -24.05 20.15 14.63
CA VAL A 136 -23.52 21.35 15.31
C VAL A 136 -23.77 21.26 16.81
N ASP A 137 -25.01 20.95 17.20
CA ASP A 137 -25.40 20.90 18.62
C ASP A 137 -24.60 19.81 19.35
N SER A 138 -24.54 18.60 18.77
CA SER A 138 -23.75 17.49 19.32
C SER A 138 -22.25 17.77 19.36
N GLY A 139 -21.67 18.47 18.38
CA GLY A 139 -20.24 18.82 18.39
C GLY A 139 -19.84 19.77 19.53
N ILE A 140 -20.81 20.52 20.08
CA ILE A 140 -20.59 21.41 21.22
C ILE A 140 -20.78 20.66 22.54
N GLU A 141 -21.77 19.78 22.61
CA GLU A 141 -22.17 19.07 23.83
C GLU A 141 -21.32 17.83 24.11
N ALA A 142 -20.83 17.14 23.09
CA ALA A 142 -20.14 15.85 23.23
C ALA A 142 -18.63 15.96 23.52
N LEU A 143 -18.08 17.17 23.58
CA LEU A 143 -16.69 17.40 23.94
C LEU A 143 -16.42 16.97 25.39
N LYS A 144 -15.45 16.09 25.58
CA LYS A 144 -15.00 15.65 26.90
C LYS A 144 -13.63 16.23 27.20
N LYS A 145 -13.52 17.02 28.26
CA LYS A 145 -12.20 17.43 28.79
C LYS A 145 -11.55 16.23 29.48
N ILE A 146 -10.29 15.98 29.17
CA ILE A 146 -9.50 14.91 29.80
C ILE A 146 -8.64 15.54 30.90
N GLU A 147 -8.82 15.05 32.12
CA GLU A 147 -7.92 15.37 33.22
C GLU A 147 -6.63 14.57 33.04
N ILE A 148 -5.54 15.26 32.72
CA ILE A 148 -4.25 14.62 32.42
C ILE A 148 -3.60 14.14 33.74
N PRO A 149 -3.35 12.83 33.90
CA PRO A 149 -2.68 12.32 35.09
C PRO A 149 -1.23 12.81 35.18
N GLU A 150 -0.75 13.08 36.40
CA GLU A 150 0.66 13.43 36.60
C GLU A 150 1.61 12.29 36.21
N SER A 151 1.14 11.03 36.26
CA SER A 151 1.91 9.87 35.81
C SER A 151 2.33 9.95 34.33
N TRP A 152 1.59 10.69 33.50
CA TRP A 152 1.91 10.86 32.08
C TRP A 152 3.23 11.57 31.83
N LYS A 153 3.71 12.41 32.76
CA LYS A 153 5.05 13.02 32.69
C LYS A 153 6.17 11.97 32.64
N ASN A 154 5.92 10.80 33.21
CA ASN A 154 6.87 9.68 33.27
C ASN A 154 6.49 8.53 32.33
N ALA A 155 5.52 8.73 31.42
CA ALA A 155 5.12 7.72 30.46
C ALA A 155 6.33 7.30 29.63
N LYS A 156 6.60 6.00 29.55
CA LYS A 156 7.70 5.46 28.75
C LYS A 156 7.27 5.39 27.30
N ASP A 157 8.22 5.62 26.40
CA ASP A 157 8.00 5.29 25.00
C ASP A 157 7.83 3.77 24.88
N GLU A 158 6.78 3.37 24.17
CA GLU A 158 6.69 1.99 23.74
C GLU A 158 7.91 1.72 22.88
N LYS A 159 8.60 0.61 23.16
CA LYS A 159 9.59 0.10 22.24
C LYS A 159 8.82 -0.21 20.96
N ARG A 160 8.95 0.65 19.94
CA ARG A 160 8.71 0.19 18.57
C ARG A 160 9.63 -1.00 18.44
N GLU A 161 9.07 -2.19 18.26
CA GLU A 161 9.91 -3.31 17.87
C GLU A 161 10.70 -2.81 16.66
N GLU A 162 12.03 -2.78 16.79
CA GLU A 162 12.85 -2.68 15.61
C GLU A 162 12.50 -3.93 14.82
N GLU A 163 11.56 -3.81 13.88
CA GLU A 163 11.17 -4.91 13.02
C GLU A 163 12.44 -5.35 12.28
N SER A 164 13.06 -6.39 12.83
CA SER A 164 14.29 -6.95 12.31
C SER A 164 14.04 -7.35 10.86
N GLY A 165 14.80 -6.78 9.93
CA GLY A 165 14.68 -7.08 8.50
C GLY A 165 14.00 -6.01 7.63
N ARG A 166 13.49 -4.89 8.18
CA ARG A 166 13.05 -3.78 7.32
C ARG A 166 14.24 -3.15 6.55
N PRO A 167 14.08 -2.83 5.25
CA PRO A 167 15.13 -2.20 4.45
C PRO A 167 15.58 -0.86 5.03
N GLU A 168 16.87 -0.55 4.88
CA GLU A 168 17.46 0.71 5.36
C GLU A 168 16.74 1.94 4.80
N PHE A 169 16.44 1.93 3.50
CA PHE A 169 15.69 3.00 2.83
C PHE A 169 14.34 3.27 3.52
N VAL A 170 13.62 2.21 3.92
CA VAL A 170 12.32 2.35 4.56
C VAL A 170 12.47 3.00 5.93
N LYS A 171 13.38 2.51 6.77
CA LYS A 171 13.59 3.00 8.13
C LYS A 171 14.12 4.44 8.17
N ASN A 172 15.11 4.73 7.33
CA ASN A 172 15.90 5.95 7.43
C ASN A 172 15.40 7.09 6.53
N ILE A 173 14.61 6.77 5.49
CA ILE A 173 14.11 7.77 4.52
C ILE A 173 12.59 7.73 4.48
N ALA A 174 11.99 6.60 4.10
CA ALA A 174 10.55 6.54 3.85
C ALA A 174 9.72 6.83 5.11
N ASP A 175 10.05 6.23 6.25
CA ASP A 175 9.34 6.46 7.51
C ASP A 175 9.52 7.90 8.01
N VAL A 176 10.65 8.54 7.72
CA VAL A 176 10.91 9.94 8.11
C VAL A 176 10.04 10.87 7.27
N MET A 177 10.02 10.68 5.95
CA MET A 177 9.15 11.43 5.04
C MET A 177 7.67 11.19 5.36
N ASN A 178 7.27 9.94 5.59
CA ASN A 178 5.88 9.58 5.90
C ASN A 178 5.40 10.19 7.22
N ARG A 179 6.29 10.41 8.19
CA ARG A 179 5.99 11.14 9.44
C ARG A 179 5.93 12.67 9.27
N GLN A 180 5.98 13.17 8.03
CA GLN A 180 6.07 14.61 7.68
C GLN A 180 7.35 15.27 8.18
N GLN A 181 8.45 14.50 8.28
CA GLN A 181 9.75 14.98 8.75
C GLN A 181 10.80 14.97 7.63
N GLY A 182 10.36 14.94 6.36
CA GLY A 182 11.23 14.85 5.19
C GLY A 182 12.23 16.01 5.09
N ASP A 183 11.83 17.23 5.47
CA ASP A 183 12.70 18.41 5.50
C ASP A 183 13.87 18.30 6.50
N LYS A 184 13.80 17.37 7.47
CA LYS A 184 14.90 17.09 8.41
C LYS A 184 15.96 16.16 7.82
N LEU A 185 15.71 15.54 6.65
CA LEU A 185 16.71 14.68 5.99
C LEU A 185 17.81 15.54 5.34
N PRO A 186 19.10 15.32 5.68
CA PRO A 186 20.19 16.02 5.01
C PRO A 186 20.35 15.49 3.58
N VAL A 187 21.00 16.29 2.71
CA VAL A 187 21.37 15.84 1.34
C VAL A 187 22.17 14.54 1.35
N SER A 188 23.00 14.33 2.37
CA SER A 188 23.78 13.10 2.55
C SER A 188 22.94 11.83 2.75
N ALA A 189 21.65 11.94 3.11
CA ALA A 189 20.74 10.80 3.21
C ALA A 189 20.47 10.15 1.84
N PHE A 190 20.79 10.84 0.74
CA PHE A 190 20.52 10.40 -0.63
C PHE A 190 21.80 9.99 -1.39
N VAL A 191 22.94 9.83 -0.71
CA VAL A 191 24.16 9.29 -1.32
C VAL A 191 23.91 7.87 -1.84
N GLY A 192 24.34 7.58 -3.06
CA GLY A 192 24.04 6.35 -3.80
C GLY A 192 22.67 6.36 -4.50
N ARG A 193 21.96 7.50 -4.50
CA ARG A 193 20.67 7.73 -5.19
C ARG A 193 20.68 9.08 -5.91
N GLU A 194 21.83 9.50 -6.42
CA GLU A 194 22.04 10.80 -7.06
C GLU A 194 21.18 10.97 -8.31
N ASN A 195 20.80 9.86 -8.95
CA ASN A 195 19.89 9.81 -10.10
C ASN A 195 18.39 9.86 -9.72
N GLY A 196 18.06 9.95 -8.42
CA GLY A 196 16.69 9.97 -7.94
C GLY A 196 15.98 8.61 -7.93
N GLU A 197 16.70 7.49 -7.99
CA GLU A 197 16.08 6.16 -7.99
C GLU A 197 15.62 5.73 -6.59
N PHE A 198 14.44 5.10 -6.53
CA PHE A 198 13.84 4.59 -5.31
C PHE A 198 13.70 3.07 -5.41
N PRO A 199 13.86 2.33 -4.30
CA PRO A 199 13.71 0.88 -4.34
C PRO A 199 12.24 0.51 -4.57
N ASN A 200 12.00 -0.64 -5.22
CA ASN A 200 10.67 -1.21 -5.41
C ASN A 200 10.02 -1.68 -4.10
N GLY A 201 8.69 -1.65 -4.05
CA GLY A 201 7.87 -2.31 -3.03
C GLY A 201 7.88 -1.65 -1.65
N THR A 202 8.19 -0.35 -1.54
CA THR A 202 8.22 0.31 -0.23
C THR A 202 6.80 0.55 0.33
N SER A 203 5.76 0.54 -0.50
CA SER A 203 4.36 0.68 -0.05
C SER A 203 3.93 -0.42 0.93
N ALA A 204 4.52 -1.61 0.83
CA ALA A 204 4.20 -2.75 1.69
C ALA A 204 4.48 -2.49 3.18
N TYR A 205 5.33 -1.51 3.49
CA TYR A 205 5.70 -1.14 4.85
C TYR A 205 4.89 0.02 5.42
N GLU A 206 3.93 0.59 4.68
CA GLU A 206 3.17 1.74 5.15
C GLU A 206 2.06 1.37 6.14
N LYS A 207 1.32 0.28 5.85
CA LYS A 207 0.27 -0.28 6.73
C LYS A 207 -0.67 0.80 7.30
N ARG A 208 -1.20 1.64 6.40
CA ARG A 208 -1.86 2.92 6.71
C ARG A 208 -3.08 2.82 7.63
N GLY A 209 -3.81 1.70 7.61
CA GLY A 209 -4.95 1.44 8.49
C GLY A 209 -6.09 2.45 8.33
N ILE A 210 -6.35 2.91 7.10
CA ILE A 210 -7.27 4.04 6.85
C ILE A 210 -8.73 3.63 6.65
N ALA A 211 -9.02 2.36 6.35
CA ALA A 211 -10.38 1.88 6.14
C ALA A 211 -11.23 2.04 7.40
N VAL A 212 -12.51 2.37 7.21
CA VAL A 212 -13.52 2.28 8.28
C VAL A 212 -14.08 0.86 8.36
N MET A 213 -14.30 0.23 7.20
CA MET A 213 -14.83 -1.12 7.08
C MET A 213 -13.92 -1.95 6.17
N ILE A 214 -13.71 -3.23 6.50
CA ILE A 214 -12.96 -4.19 5.66
C ILE A 214 -13.79 -5.45 5.40
N PRO A 215 -13.52 -6.21 4.32
CA PRO A 215 -14.28 -7.42 4.01
C PRO A 215 -13.87 -8.60 4.91
N GLU A 216 -14.84 -9.17 5.63
CA GLU A 216 -14.71 -10.42 6.38
C GLU A 216 -15.10 -11.60 5.50
N TRP A 217 -14.24 -12.62 5.40
CA TRP A 217 -14.45 -13.79 4.56
C TRP A 217 -15.39 -14.82 5.20
N GLN A 218 -16.48 -15.15 4.50
CA GLN A 218 -17.44 -16.16 4.91
C GLN A 218 -17.12 -17.48 4.19
N ILE A 219 -16.40 -18.36 4.90
CA ILE A 219 -15.80 -19.59 4.34
C ILE A 219 -16.81 -20.48 3.61
N ASP A 220 -17.99 -20.70 4.19
CA ASP A 220 -19.02 -21.61 3.66
C ASP A 220 -19.65 -21.10 2.37
N ASN A 221 -19.76 -19.78 2.24
CA ASN A 221 -20.39 -19.12 1.10
C ASN A 221 -19.43 -18.97 -0.10
N CYS A 222 -18.13 -19.18 0.10
CA CYS A 222 -17.11 -18.92 -0.91
C CYS A 222 -17.02 -20.01 -1.98
N THR A 223 -17.16 -19.60 -3.25
CA THR A 223 -17.05 -20.45 -4.45
C THR A 223 -15.63 -20.56 -5.02
N GLN A 224 -14.64 -19.90 -4.41
CA GLN A 224 -13.23 -19.91 -4.83
C GLN A 224 -12.99 -19.41 -6.27
N CYS A 225 -13.72 -18.38 -6.69
CA CYS A 225 -13.64 -17.82 -8.04
C CYS A 225 -12.53 -16.77 -8.23
N ASN A 226 -11.94 -16.26 -7.14
CA ASN A 226 -10.92 -15.20 -7.10
C ASN A 226 -11.34 -13.81 -7.65
N GLN A 227 -12.62 -13.59 -7.99
CA GLN A 227 -13.08 -12.29 -8.51
C GLN A 227 -12.83 -11.13 -7.54
N CYS A 228 -12.94 -11.37 -6.23
CA CYS A 228 -12.66 -10.37 -5.20
C CYS A 228 -11.22 -9.84 -5.24
N SER A 229 -10.24 -10.70 -5.53
CA SER A 229 -8.83 -10.32 -5.70
C SER A 229 -8.59 -9.65 -7.05
N TYR A 230 -9.26 -10.16 -8.08
CA TYR A 230 -9.20 -9.62 -9.44
C TYR A 230 -9.56 -8.12 -9.47
N VAL A 231 -10.66 -7.74 -8.81
CA VAL A 231 -11.15 -6.35 -8.81
C VAL A 231 -10.53 -5.45 -7.74
N CYS A 232 -9.70 -5.98 -6.84
CA CYS A 232 -9.17 -5.16 -5.75
C CYS A 232 -8.17 -4.12 -6.29
N PRO A 233 -8.43 -2.81 -6.11
CA PRO A 233 -7.56 -1.76 -6.64
C PRO A 233 -6.24 -1.59 -5.86
N HIS A 234 -6.09 -2.26 -4.71
CA HIS A 234 -4.91 -2.11 -3.86
C HIS A 234 -4.19 -3.44 -3.60
N ALA A 235 -4.62 -4.53 -4.24
CA ALA A 235 -4.15 -5.88 -3.95
C ALA A 235 -4.26 -6.27 -2.45
N ALA A 236 -5.21 -5.68 -1.73
CA ALA A 236 -5.43 -5.88 -0.29
C ALA A 236 -6.28 -7.12 0.04
N ILE A 237 -6.71 -7.89 -0.96
CA ILE A 237 -7.39 -9.18 -0.77
C ILE A 237 -6.87 -10.16 -1.81
N ARG A 238 -6.39 -11.33 -1.36
CA ARG A 238 -5.70 -12.31 -2.22
C ARG A 238 -6.14 -13.74 -1.89
N PRO A 239 -6.20 -14.62 -2.90
CA PRO A 239 -6.35 -16.04 -2.67
C PRO A 239 -4.99 -16.67 -2.35
N PHE A 240 -4.98 -17.58 -1.38
CA PHE A 240 -3.83 -18.37 -1.02
C PHE A 240 -4.16 -19.85 -1.16
N LEU A 241 -3.20 -20.59 -1.73
CA LEU A 241 -3.20 -22.05 -1.75
C LEU A 241 -2.13 -22.54 -0.77
N ILE A 242 -2.55 -23.34 0.19
CA ILE A 242 -1.75 -23.75 1.34
C ILE A 242 -1.64 -25.27 1.31
N ASN A 243 -0.44 -25.81 1.52
CA ASN A 243 -0.23 -27.24 1.71
C ASN A 243 -0.28 -27.63 3.20
N ASP A 244 -0.31 -28.92 3.51
CA ASP A 244 -0.43 -29.39 4.89
C ASP A 244 0.73 -28.93 5.80
N GLU A 245 1.97 -28.80 5.26
CA GLU A 245 3.12 -28.32 6.04
C GLU A 245 3.00 -26.84 6.45
N GLU A 246 2.49 -26.02 5.55
CA GLU A 246 2.26 -24.59 5.79
C GLU A 246 1.09 -24.40 6.76
N GLU A 247 0.00 -25.15 6.60
CA GLU A 247 -1.16 -25.05 7.48
C GLU A 247 -0.82 -25.40 8.93
N ASN A 248 0.07 -26.36 9.17
CA ASN A 248 0.54 -26.70 10.52
C ASN A 248 1.30 -25.55 11.22
N LYS A 249 1.71 -24.52 10.48
CA LYS A 249 2.36 -23.30 11.00
C LYS A 249 1.40 -22.11 11.06
N ALA A 250 0.16 -22.28 10.60
CA ALA A 250 -0.80 -21.19 10.53
C ALA A 250 -1.33 -20.85 11.93
N PRO A 251 -1.69 -19.58 12.19
CA PRO A 251 -2.42 -19.21 13.41
C PRO A 251 -3.74 -19.99 13.52
N ASP A 252 -4.20 -20.25 14.73
CA ASP A 252 -5.48 -20.97 14.98
C ASP A 252 -6.67 -20.31 14.27
N SER A 253 -6.62 -19.00 14.06
CA SER A 253 -7.69 -18.23 13.38
C SER A 253 -7.65 -18.29 11.84
N PHE A 254 -6.63 -18.92 11.27
CA PHE A 254 -6.37 -19.02 9.83
C PHE A 254 -7.16 -20.15 9.18
N GLU A 255 -8.48 -20.07 9.24
CA GLU A 255 -9.38 -21.08 8.70
C GLU A 255 -9.19 -21.25 7.18
N THR A 256 -9.16 -22.49 6.71
CA THR A 256 -9.03 -22.82 5.29
C THR A 256 -10.13 -23.78 4.87
N LYS A 257 -10.43 -23.84 3.57
CA LYS A 257 -11.32 -24.87 3.00
C LYS A 257 -10.62 -25.65 1.89
N LYS A 258 -11.03 -26.89 1.63
CA LYS A 258 -10.47 -27.70 0.54
C LYS A 258 -10.47 -26.92 -0.78
N ALA A 259 -9.34 -26.90 -1.48
CA ALA A 259 -9.24 -26.17 -2.74
C ALA A 259 -9.98 -26.90 -3.88
N LEU A 260 -10.65 -26.12 -4.74
CA LEU A 260 -11.45 -26.61 -5.86
C LEU A 260 -10.72 -26.31 -7.18
N GLY A 261 -10.22 -27.35 -7.85
CA GLY A 261 -9.56 -27.18 -9.16
C GLY A 261 -9.12 -28.46 -9.86
N GLY A 262 -9.66 -29.62 -9.49
CA GLY A 262 -9.24 -30.92 -10.03
C GLY A 262 -7.90 -31.39 -9.45
N LYS A 263 -7.24 -32.32 -10.15
CA LYS A 263 -6.04 -33.04 -9.64
C LYS A 263 -4.86 -32.11 -9.29
N THR A 264 -4.70 -30.99 -9.97
CA THR A 264 -3.60 -30.03 -9.68
C THR A 264 -3.77 -29.31 -8.35
N PHE A 265 -4.93 -29.45 -7.70
CA PHE A 265 -5.24 -28.88 -6.39
C PHE A 265 -5.35 -29.96 -5.30
N ASP A 266 -5.08 -31.23 -5.61
CA ASP A 266 -5.14 -32.31 -4.63
C ASP A 266 -4.11 -32.06 -3.52
N GLY A 267 -4.54 -32.21 -2.26
CA GLY A 267 -3.71 -31.90 -1.09
C GLY A 267 -3.54 -30.40 -0.79
N LEU A 268 -4.19 -29.50 -1.55
CA LEU A 268 -4.16 -28.07 -1.28
C LEU A 268 -5.45 -27.59 -0.60
N LYS A 269 -5.27 -26.60 0.28
CA LYS A 269 -6.34 -25.85 0.92
C LYS A 269 -6.34 -24.41 0.41
N TYR A 270 -7.48 -23.77 0.48
CA TYR A 270 -7.76 -22.46 -0.09
C TYR A 270 -8.26 -21.51 0.99
N ARG A 271 -7.73 -20.29 0.96
CA ARG A 271 -8.21 -19.17 1.79
C ARG A 271 -8.23 -17.89 0.98
N ILE A 272 -9.25 -17.06 1.21
CA ILE A 272 -9.20 -15.64 0.85
C ILE A 272 -8.72 -14.89 2.09
N GLN A 273 -7.62 -14.15 1.96
CA GLN A 273 -7.05 -13.36 3.05
C GLN A 273 -7.02 -11.88 2.67
N VAL A 274 -7.43 -11.03 3.61
CA VAL A 274 -7.41 -9.57 3.50
C VAL A 274 -6.19 -9.00 4.25
N SER A 275 -5.57 -7.97 3.70
CA SER A 275 -4.63 -7.11 4.44
C SER A 275 -5.43 -6.01 5.14
N PRO A 276 -5.67 -6.09 6.45
CA PRO A 276 -6.53 -5.12 7.14
C PRO A 276 -5.98 -3.69 7.05
N LEU A 277 -4.65 -3.53 7.15
CA LEU A 277 -4.00 -2.23 7.21
C LEU A 277 -3.73 -1.60 5.83
N ASP A 278 -3.85 -2.37 4.75
CA ASP A 278 -3.72 -1.84 3.38
C ASP A 278 -5.07 -1.70 2.65
N CYS A 279 -6.14 -2.27 3.22
CA CYS A 279 -7.48 -2.12 2.68
C CYS A 279 -7.94 -0.65 2.76
N THR A 280 -8.61 -0.19 1.71
CA THR A 280 -9.19 1.17 1.64
C THR A 280 -10.69 1.19 1.95
N GLY A 281 -11.31 0.02 2.17
CA GLY A 281 -12.73 -0.09 2.50
C GLY A 281 -13.69 0.26 1.36
N CYS A 282 -13.23 0.24 0.10
CA CYS A 282 -14.04 0.60 -1.07
C CYS A 282 -15.25 -0.33 -1.33
N GLY A 283 -15.25 -1.54 -0.78
CA GLY A 283 -16.36 -2.50 -0.91
C GLY A 283 -16.46 -3.24 -2.25
N ASN A 284 -15.63 -2.95 -3.26
CA ASN A 284 -15.74 -3.57 -4.59
C ASN A 284 -15.69 -5.10 -4.56
N CYS A 285 -14.86 -5.68 -3.69
CA CYS A 285 -14.74 -7.14 -3.54
C CYS A 285 -16.02 -7.79 -3.00
N ALA A 286 -16.71 -7.13 -2.07
CA ALA A 286 -17.97 -7.62 -1.51
C ALA A 286 -19.13 -7.45 -2.52
N ASP A 287 -19.13 -6.33 -3.24
CA ASP A 287 -20.12 -6.02 -4.27
C ASP A 287 -20.09 -7.06 -5.40
N ILE A 288 -18.92 -7.29 -6.00
CA ILE A 288 -18.77 -8.23 -7.13
C ILE A 288 -18.93 -9.71 -6.73
N CYS A 289 -18.90 -10.03 -5.42
CA CYS A 289 -18.95 -11.42 -4.97
C CYS A 289 -20.17 -12.13 -5.57
N PRO A 290 -19.97 -13.15 -6.43
CA PRO A 290 -21.05 -13.76 -7.21
C PRO A 290 -21.84 -14.80 -6.42
N SER A 291 -21.43 -15.09 -5.18
CA SER A 291 -22.14 -16.06 -4.34
C SER A 291 -23.51 -15.50 -3.94
N PRO A 292 -24.61 -16.27 -4.11
CA PRO A 292 -25.95 -15.82 -3.74
C PRO A 292 -26.06 -15.40 -2.28
N LYS A 293 -25.38 -16.14 -1.39
CA LYS A 293 -25.08 -15.70 -0.03
C LYS A 293 -23.71 -15.06 -0.06
N LYS A 294 -23.62 -13.75 0.17
CA LYS A 294 -22.34 -13.02 0.04
C LYS A 294 -21.24 -13.70 0.84
N ALA A 295 -20.12 -13.99 0.17
CA ALA A 295 -18.94 -14.61 0.78
C ALA A 295 -17.97 -13.59 1.40
N LEU A 296 -18.28 -12.30 1.24
CA LEU A 296 -17.55 -11.18 1.83
C LEU A 296 -18.57 -10.20 2.39
N VAL A 297 -18.44 -9.88 3.68
CA VAL A 297 -19.31 -8.95 4.39
C VAL A 297 -18.45 -7.85 5.00
N MET A 298 -18.80 -6.58 4.77
CA MET A 298 -18.02 -5.47 5.31
C MET A 298 -18.24 -5.35 6.82
N LYS A 299 -17.15 -5.34 7.60
CA LYS A 299 -17.14 -5.21 9.07
C LYS A 299 -16.24 -4.04 9.50
N PRO A 300 -16.49 -3.41 10.67
CA PRO A 300 -15.62 -2.35 11.17
C PRO A 300 -14.19 -2.85 11.34
N LEU A 301 -13.20 -2.07 10.88
CA LEU A 301 -11.78 -2.45 10.90
C LEU A 301 -11.33 -2.91 12.30
N GLU A 302 -11.74 -2.18 13.33
CA GLU A 302 -11.35 -2.39 14.73
C GLU A 302 -11.76 -3.79 15.22
N THR A 303 -12.87 -4.33 14.72
CA THR A 303 -13.35 -5.68 15.09
C THR A 303 -12.58 -6.81 14.41
N GLN A 304 -11.69 -6.48 13.47
CA GLN A 304 -11.01 -7.44 12.61
C GLN A 304 -9.50 -7.44 12.81
N ILE A 305 -8.92 -6.38 13.37
CA ILE A 305 -7.47 -6.17 13.49
C ILE A 305 -6.77 -7.32 14.22
N GLU A 306 -7.24 -7.71 15.40
CA GLU A 306 -6.59 -8.74 16.24
C GLU A 306 -6.50 -10.10 15.53
N ARG A 307 -7.50 -10.41 14.69
CA ARG A 307 -7.57 -11.64 13.91
C ARG A 307 -6.79 -11.55 12.60
N GLU A 308 -7.02 -10.49 11.82
CA GLU A 308 -6.63 -10.46 10.42
C GLU A 308 -5.20 -9.95 10.18
N ILE A 309 -4.59 -9.20 11.12
CA ILE A 309 -3.17 -8.84 11.02
C ILE A 309 -2.27 -10.08 11.04
N PRO A 310 -2.30 -10.94 12.08
CA PRO A 310 -1.41 -12.11 12.13
C PRO A 310 -1.74 -13.11 11.01
N ASN A 311 -3.00 -13.20 10.59
CA ASN A 311 -3.39 -14.02 9.44
C ASN A 311 -2.80 -13.49 8.12
N TRP A 312 -2.79 -12.17 7.91
CA TRP A 312 -2.17 -11.57 6.74
C TRP A 312 -0.65 -11.79 6.74
N GLU A 313 0.01 -11.55 7.88
CA GLU A 313 1.45 -11.77 8.05
C GLU A 313 1.81 -13.22 7.70
N PHE A 314 1.11 -14.20 8.28
CA PHE A 314 1.30 -15.61 7.94
C PHE A 314 1.05 -15.88 6.45
N ALA A 315 -0.06 -15.40 5.88
CA ALA A 315 -0.38 -15.64 4.47
C ALA A 315 0.72 -15.15 3.52
N THR A 316 1.38 -14.03 3.83
CA THR A 316 2.49 -13.53 3.02
C THR A 316 3.77 -14.37 3.08
N THR A 317 3.87 -15.31 4.03
CA THR A 317 4.97 -16.29 4.11
C THR A 317 4.70 -17.57 3.31
N VAL A 318 3.45 -17.82 2.91
CA VAL A 318 3.05 -19.01 2.14
C VAL A 318 3.74 -19.01 0.78
N SER A 319 4.30 -20.17 0.41
CA SER A 319 5.03 -20.30 -0.86
C SER A 319 4.09 -20.22 -2.07
N GLU A 320 4.57 -19.61 -3.16
CA GLU A 320 3.82 -19.52 -4.41
C GLU A 320 3.64 -20.93 -5.02
N LYS A 321 2.39 -21.35 -5.22
CA LYS A 321 2.05 -22.63 -5.87
C LYS A 321 2.00 -22.42 -7.39
N LYS A 322 3.16 -22.58 -8.03
CA LYS A 322 3.33 -22.43 -9.49
C LYS A 322 2.60 -23.55 -10.25
N ASP A 323 2.20 -23.25 -11.49
CA ASP A 323 1.64 -24.21 -12.47
C ASP A 323 0.37 -24.98 -12.04
N VAL A 324 -0.31 -24.54 -10.99
CA VAL A 324 -1.57 -25.16 -10.52
C VAL A 324 -2.76 -24.92 -11.46
N MET A 325 -2.74 -23.83 -12.23
CA MET A 325 -3.81 -23.44 -13.14
C MET A 325 -3.26 -22.52 -14.25
N ASN A 326 -3.90 -22.52 -15.43
CA ASN A 326 -3.56 -21.57 -16.49
C ASN A 326 -3.74 -20.12 -16.01
N VAL A 327 -2.63 -19.37 -15.99
CA VAL A 327 -2.56 -17.97 -15.54
C VAL A 327 -3.41 -17.03 -16.39
N GLU A 328 -3.73 -17.39 -17.64
CA GLU A 328 -4.56 -16.57 -18.55
C GLU A 328 -6.06 -16.67 -18.22
N THR A 329 -6.47 -17.55 -17.31
CA THR A 329 -7.84 -17.60 -16.81
C THR A 329 -8.04 -16.60 -15.67
N LEU A 330 -9.28 -16.12 -15.47
CA LEU A 330 -9.59 -15.20 -14.36
C LEU A 330 -9.13 -15.77 -13.01
N LYS A 331 -9.49 -17.03 -12.71
CA LYS A 331 -9.11 -17.67 -11.46
C LYS A 331 -7.59 -17.87 -11.36
N GLY A 332 -6.97 -18.37 -12.43
CA GLY A 332 -5.53 -18.67 -12.46
C GLY A 332 -4.65 -17.43 -12.29
N SER A 333 -4.99 -16.33 -12.97
CA SER A 333 -4.23 -15.07 -12.88
C SER A 333 -4.08 -14.57 -11.43
N GLN A 334 -5.06 -14.85 -10.58
CA GLN A 334 -5.08 -14.36 -9.21
C GLN A 334 -4.28 -15.22 -8.22
N PHE A 335 -3.80 -16.40 -8.63
CA PHE A 335 -2.82 -17.15 -7.85
C PHE A 335 -1.39 -16.65 -8.06
N SER A 336 -1.14 -15.87 -9.11
CA SER A 336 0.13 -15.16 -9.27
C SER A 336 0.20 -13.96 -8.32
N LYS A 337 1.35 -13.79 -7.67
CA LYS A 337 1.62 -12.63 -6.80
C LYS A 337 1.40 -11.33 -7.59
N PRO A 338 0.53 -10.41 -7.12
CA PRO A 338 0.46 -9.07 -7.67
C PRO A 338 1.80 -8.34 -7.48
N LEU A 339 2.36 -7.75 -8.54
CA LEU A 339 3.58 -6.93 -8.44
C LEU A 339 3.28 -5.42 -8.51
N LEU A 340 2.02 -5.06 -8.27
CA LEU A 340 1.54 -3.72 -7.94
C LEU A 340 0.63 -3.87 -6.72
N GLU A 341 1.06 -3.34 -5.58
CA GLU A 341 0.35 -3.46 -4.32
C GLU A 341 0.36 -2.17 -3.50
N PHE A 342 -0.77 -1.89 -2.84
CA PHE A 342 -0.89 -0.83 -1.83
C PHE A 342 -0.55 0.60 -2.33
N SER A 343 -0.90 0.89 -3.60
CA SER A 343 -0.69 2.22 -4.19
C SER A 343 -1.45 3.35 -3.47
N GLY A 344 -1.02 4.59 -3.70
CA GLY A 344 -1.70 5.80 -3.23
C GLY A 344 -3.02 6.13 -3.94
N ALA A 345 -3.53 5.25 -4.82
CA ALA A 345 -4.75 5.49 -5.57
C ALA A 345 -6.00 5.59 -4.67
N CYS A 346 -7.03 6.27 -5.15
CA CYS A 346 -8.30 6.43 -4.45
C CYS A 346 -8.95 5.08 -4.08
N ALA A 347 -9.76 5.06 -3.02
CA ALA A 347 -10.59 3.91 -2.68
C ALA A 347 -11.55 3.61 -3.85
N GLY A 348 -11.44 2.42 -4.44
CA GLY A 348 -12.24 2.03 -5.60
C GLY A 348 -11.73 2.59 -6.94
N CYS A 349 -10.44 2.93 -7.04
CA CYS A 349 -9.84 3.39 -8.29
C CYS A 349 -10.08 2.40 -9.44
N GLY A 350 -10.48 2.93 -10.60
CA GLY A 350 -10.74 2.13 -11.80
C GLY A 350 -9.48 1.75 -12.60
N GLU A 351 -8.32 2.35 -12.33
CA GLU A 351 -7.09 2.12 -13.10
C GLU A 351 -6.28 0.92 -12.60
N THR A 352 -6.05 0.86 -11.28
CA THR A 352 -5.09 -0.08 -10.69
C THR A 352 -5.48 -1.55 -10.78
N PRO A 353 -6.75 -1.99 -10.85
CA PRO A 353 -7.06 -3.40 -11.12
C PRO A 353 -6.49 -3.88 -12.46
N TYR A 354 -6.49 -3.04 -13.49
CA TYR A 354 -5.91 -3.36 -14.80
C TYR A 354 -4.39 -3.48 -14.70
N ALA A 355 -3.72 -2.47 -14.14
CA ALA A 355 -2.27 -2.47 -13.98
C ALA A 355 -1.81 -3.67 -13.13
N LYS A 356 -2.51 -3.96 -12.02
CA LYS A 356 -2.28 -5.13 -11.17
C LYS A 356 -2.34 -6.42 -11.99
N LEU A 357 -3.40 -6.62 -12.79
CA LEU A 357 -3.54 -7.82 -13.61
C LEU A 357 -2.41 -7.96 -14.62
N VAL A 358 -2.02 -6.87 -15.29
CA VAL A 358 -0.87 -6.87 -16.22
C VAL A 358 0.40 -7.35 -15.50
N THR A 359 0.65 -6.90 -14.27
CA THR A 359 1.81 -7.39 -13.50
C THR A 359 1.72 -8.88 -13.15
N GLN A 360 0.52 -9.42 -12.91
CA GLN A 360 0.34 -10.85 -12.63
C GLN A 360 0.62 -11.75 -13.85
N LEU A 361 0.49 -11.20 -15.05
CA LEU A 361 0.73 -11.90 -16.32
C LEU A 361 2.17 -11.73 -16.84
N PHE A 362 2.75 -10.53 -16.68
CA PHE A 362 4.01 -10.16 -17.35
C PHE A 362 5.05 -9.51 -16.44
N GLY A 363 4.74 -9.35 -15.14
CA GLY A 363 5.52 -8.54 -14.21
C GLY A 363 6.95 -9.01 -13.97
N ASP A 364 7.26 -10.28 -14.20
CA ASP A 364 8.61 -10.84 -14.02
C ASP A 364 9.62 -10.40 -15.10
N ARG A 365 9.14 -9.79 -16.19
CA ARG A 365 9.94 -9.42 -17.37
C ARG A 365 9.51 -8.10 -18.02
N MET A 366 8.73 -7.27 -17.33
CA MET A 366 8.19 -6.05 -17.92
C MET A 366 9.01 -4.79 -17.59
N LEU A 367 9.02 -3.85 -18.54
CA LEU A 367 9.45 -2.47 -18.35
C LEU A 367 8.22 -1.58 -18.58
N ILE A 368 8.02 -0.58 -17.74
CA ILE A 368 6.91 0.36 -17.80
C ILE A 368 7.46 1.76 -18.06
N ALA A 369 7.10 2.33 -19.20
CA ALA A 369 7.20 3.77 -19.48
C ALA A 369 5.84 4.38 -19.15
N ASN A 370 5.73 5.11 -18.04
CA ASN A 370 4.47 5.63 -17.56
C ASN A 370 4.35 7.14 -17.83
N ALA A 371 3.28 7.59 -18.47
CA ALA A 371 3.03 9.02 -18.69
C ALA A 371 2.74 9.72 -17.35
N THR A 372 2.99 11.03 -17.28
CA THR A 372 2.60 11.81 -16.10
C THR A 372 1.07 11.89 -16.00
N GLY A 373 0.52 11.57 -14.84
CA GLY A 373 -0.92 11.55 -14.61
C GLY A 373 -1.26 10.78 -13.34
N CYS A 374 -2.54 10.39 -13.15
CA CYS A 374 -2.92 9.58 -11.99
C CYS A 374 -2.03 8.34 -11.84
N SER A 375 -1.70 7.66 -12.94
CA SER A 375 -0.83 6.48 -12.94
C SER A 375 0.60 6.73 -12.49
N SER A 376 1.18 7.90 -12.74
CA SER A 376 2.50 8.24 -12.18
C SER A 376 2.41 8.66 -10.71
N ILE A 377 1.32 9.31 -10.31
CA ILE A 377 1.10 9.73 -8.92
C ILE A 377 0.90 8.51 -8.01
N TRP A 378 -0.08 7.65 -8.29
CA TRP A 378 -0.23 6.45 -7.46
C TRP A 378 0.88 5.43 -7.70
N GLY A 379 1.57 5.49 -8.83
CA GLY A 379 2.62 4.55 -9.24
C GLY A 379 4.02 4.84 -8.71
N ALA A 380 4.36 6.10 -8.37
CA ALA A 380 5.70 6.46 -7.92
C ALA A 380 5.81 7.79 -7.14
N SER A 381 4.78 8.22 -6.40
CA SER A 381 4.94 9.34 -5.47
C SER A 381 5.83 8.95 -4.28
N ALA A 382 7.06 9.49 -4.28
CA ALA A 382 8.03 9.28 -3.20
C ALA A 382 7.43 9.59 -1.81
N PRO A 383 7.77 8.80 -0.78
CA PRO A 383 8.77 7.73 -0.77
C PRO A 383 8.22 6.33 -1.12
N ALA A 384 6.92 6.23 -1.41
CA ALA A 384 6.23 4.95 -1.57
C ALA A 384 6.24 4.48 -3.03
N THR A 385 6.73 3.26 -3.25
CA THR A 385 6.73 2.58 -4.54
C THR A 385 5.85 1.33 -4.45
N PRO A 386 4.72 1.26 -5.17
CA PRO A 386 3.81 0.13 -5.11
C PRO A 386 4.20 -1.04 -6.01
N TYR A 387 5.06 -0.80 -7.00
CA TYR A 387 5.60 -1.86 -7.84
C TYR A 387 6.66 -2.65 -7.07
N CYS A 388 6.44 -3.95 -6.89
CA CYS A 388 7.27 -4.81 -6.05
C CYS A 388 7.89 -5.98 -6.83
N LYS A 389 8.66 -6.82 -6.13
CA LYS A 389 9.36 -7.99 -6.71
C LYS A 389 8.67 -9.29 -6.29
N ASN A 390 8.76 -10.30 -7.14
CA ASN A 390 8.40 -11.68 -6.82
C ASN A 390 9.47 -12.36 -5.94
N SER A 391 9.24 -13.61 -5.58
CA SER A 391 10.18 -14.42 -4.78
C SER A 391 11.56 -14.64 -5.43
N GLU A 392 11.69 -14.46 -6.74
CA GLU A 392 12.97 -14.53 -7.48
C GLU A 392 13.68 -13.16 -7.56
N GLY A 393 13.14 -12.12 -6.91
CA GLY A 393 13.67 -10.76 -6.98
C GLY A 393 13.38 -10.02 -8.28
N LYS A 394 12.49 -10.54 -9.13
CA LYS A 394 12.10 -9.96 -10.42
C LYS A 394 10.80 -9.18 -10.28
N GLY A 395 10.69 -8.05 -10.97
CA GLY A 395 9.47 -7.25 -10.99
C GLY A 395 9.52 -6.16 -12.05
N PRO A 396 8.46 -5.36 -12.18
CA PRO A 396 8.40 -4.28 -13.15
C PRO A 396 9.50 -3.25 -12.91
N ALA A 397 10.30 -2.97 -13.94
CA ALA A 397 11.13 -1.77 -13.96
C ALA A 397 10.26 -0.60 -14.44
N TRP A 398 10.08 0.40 -13.58
CA TRP A 398 9.14 1.50 -13.82
C TRP A 398 9.89 2.82 -13.97
N ALA A 399 9.49 3.64 -14.93
CA ALA A 399 9.97 5.00 -15.06
C ALA A 399 8.89 5.93 -15.65
N ASN A 400 8.88 7.19 -15.19
CA ASN A 400 8.11 8.27 -15.79
C ASN A 400 9.10 9.32 -16.30
N SER A 401 9.03 9.59 -17.61
CA SER A 401 9.76 10.70 -18.24
C SER A 401 8.96 11.99 -18.05
N LEU A 402 8.19 12.41 -19.05
CA LEU A 402 7.33 13.58 -19.01
C LEU A 402 5.89 13.20 -19.33
N PHE A 403 5.04 14.22 -19.44
CA PHE A 403 3.64 14.02 -19.79
C PHE A 403 3.48 13.76 -21.30
N GLU A 404 4.26 14.48 -22.09
CA GLU A 404 4.15 14.60 -23.54
C GLU A 404 4.98 13.60 -24.34
N ASP A 405 5.92 12.88 -23.73
CA ASP A 405 6.92 12.06 -24.43
C ASP A 405 6.84 10.55 -24.12
N ASN A 406 5.78 10.09 -23.43
CA ASN A 406 5.74 8.74 -22.87
C ASN A 406 5.87 7.63 -23.94
N ALA A 407 5.27 7.85 -25.11
CA ALA A 407 5.30 6.87 -26.19
C ALA A 407 6.72 6.74 -26.78
N GLU A 408 7.38 7.86 -27.00
CA GLU A 408 8.76 7.97 -27.48
C GLU A 408 9.73 7.42 -26.45
N TYR A 409 9.48 7.65 -25.17
CA TYR A 409 10.27 7.12 -24.06
C TYR A 409 10.22 5.59 -24.02
N GLY A 410 9.02 5.02 -24.07
CA GLY A 410 8.83 3.56 -24.16
C GLY A 410 9.39 2.97 -25.45
N PHE A 411 9.28 3.68 -26.58
CA PHE A 411 9.92 3.27 -27.83
C PHE A 411 11.45 3.23 -27.71
N GLY A 412 12.05 4.21 -27.04
CA GLY A 412 13.47 4.22 -26.69
C GLY A 412 13.89 2.98 -25.89
N MET A 413 13.10 2.60 -24.88
CA MET A 413 13.32 1.35 -24.13
C MET A 413 13.28 0.11 -25.05
N ALA A 414 12.30 0.05 -25.95
CA ALA A 414 12.17 -1.05 -26.90
C ALA A 414 13.37 -1.15 -27.85
N MET A 415 13.86 -0.02 -28.38
CA MET A 415 15.07 0.03 -29.21
C MET A 415 16.30 -0.46 -28.44
N ALA A 416 16.49 -0.01 -27.20
CA ALA A 416 17.62 -0.41 -26.36
C ALA A 416 17.62 -1.92 -26.09
N ILE A 417 16.47 -2.50 -25.72
CA ILE A 417 16.33 -3.94 -25.52
C ILE A 417 16.60 -4.72 -26.81
N ASN A 418 16.04 -4.28 -27.94
CA ASN A 418 16.26 -4.95 -29.23
C ASN A 418 17.73 -4.93 -29.63
N HIS A 419 18.42 -3.80 -29.46
CA HIS A 419 19.84 -3.69 -29.73
C HIS A 419 20.67 -4.63 -28.83
N GLY A 420 20.43 -4.61 -27.52
CA GLY A 420 21.13 -5.47 -26.56
C GLY A 420 20.92 -6.96 -26.84
N ARG A 421 19.70 -7.37 -27.19
CA ARG A 421 19.39 -8.76 -27.55
C ARG A 421 19.95 -9.18 -28.91
N SER A 422 20.06 -8.25 -29.87
CA SER A 422 20.75 -8.50 -31.14
C SER A 422 22.23 -8.75 -30.90
N LYS A 423 22.86 -7.94 -30.02
CA LYS A 423 24.26 -8.17 -29.64
C LYS A 423 24.45 -9.51 -28.94
N LEU A 424 23.51 -9.91 -28.08
CA LEU A 424 23.54 -11.20 -27.41
C LEU A 424 23.47 -12.37 -28.41
N ALA A 425 22.63 -12.25 -29.44
CA ALA A 425 22.52 -13.23 -30.51
C ALA A 425 23.86 -13.37 -31.28
N GLU A 426 24.50 -12.27 -31.65
CA GLU A 426 25.82 -12.30 -32.31
C GLU A 426 26.88 -13.05 -31.48
N ILE A 427 26.90 -12.83 -30.16
CA ILE A 427 27.84 -13.50 -29.25
C ILE A 427 27.55 -15.00 -29.19
N MET A 428 26.27 -15.39 -29.16
CA MET A 428 25.87 -16.80 -29.18
C MET A 428 26.21 -17.48 -30.51
N GLU A 429 25.99 -16.81 -31.64
CA GLU A 429 26.39 -17.32 -32.95
C GLU A 429 27.91 -17.50 -33.05
N GLU A 430 28.70 -16.58 -32.47
CA GLU A 430 30.15 -16.73 -32.39
C GLU A 430 30.56 -17.91 -31.50
N LEU A 431 29.86 -18.11 -30.38
CA LEU A 431 30.08 -19.23 -29.46
C LEU A 431 29.82 -20.57 -30.15
N LEU A 432 28.74 -20.67 -30.95
CA LEU A 432 28.38 -21.90 -31.67
C LEU A 432 29.39 -22.30 -32.76
N ARG A 433 30.21 -21.35 -33.23
CA ARG A 433 31.34 -21.61 -34.15
C ARG A 433 32.59 -22.11 -33.44
N GLN A 434 32.63 -22.06 -32.11
CA GLN A 434 33.76 -22.59 -31.34
C GLN A 434 33.66 -24.12 -31.20
N ASP A 435 34.81 -24.74 -30.95
CA ASP A 435 34.89 -26.16 -30.59
C ASP A 435 34.40 -26.34 -29.14
N ILE A 436 33.10 -26.63 -29.00
CA ILE A 436 32.43 -26.98 -27.75
C ILE A 436 31.54 -28.22 -27.97
N PRO A 437 31.34 -29.05 -26.93
CA PRO A 437 30.45 -30.20 -26.99
C PRO A 437 29.03 -29.87 -27.46
N GLU A 438 28.41 -30.78 -28.20
CA GLU A 438 27.09 -30.56 -28.82
C GLU A 438 25.98 -30.35 -27.79
N ASP A 439 26.05 -31.04 -26.65
CA ASP A 439 25.12 -30.86 -25.53
C ASP A 439 25.21 -29.47 -24.90
N MET A 440 26.35 -28.79 -25.05
CA MET A 440 26.52 -27.39 -24.64
C MET A 440 25.97 -26.41 -25.67
N LYS A 441 25.86 -26.79 -26.95
CA LYS A 441 25.34 -25.92 -28.03
C LYS A 441 23.83 -25.80 -28.01
N ALA A 442 23.13 -26.91 -27.77
CA ALA A 442 21.68 -27.00 -27.89
C ALA A 442 20.90 -25.90 -27.14
N PRO A 443 21.25 -25.48 -25.90
CA PRO A 443 20.54 -24.40 -25.23
C PRO A 443 20.69 -23.02 -25.90
N PHE A 444 21.84 -22.74 -26.52
CA PHE A 444 22.07 -21.49 -27.23
C PHE A 444 21.34 -21.48 -28.58
N GLU A 445 21.30 -22.60 -29.29
CA GLU A 445 20.52 -22.77 -30.52
C GLU A 445 19.01 -22.59 -30.25
N ALA A 446 18.50 -23.28 -29.23
CA ALA A 446 17.10 -23.13 -28.81
C ALA A 446 16.76 -21.68 -28.42
N TRP A 447 17.71 -20.95 -27.83
CA TRP A 447 17.52 -19.54 -27.56
C TRP A 447 17.47 -18.70 -28.84
N LEU A 448 18.38 -18.92 -29.80
CA LEU A 448 18.40 -18.17 -31.06
C LEU A 448 17.10 -18.37 -31.86
N GLU A 449 16.58 -19.60 -31.92
CA GLU A 449 15.30 -19.92 -32.55
C GLU A 449 14.11 -19.30 -31.81
N GLY A 450 14.14 -19.35 -30.47
CA GLY A 450 13.03 -18.96 -29.60
C GLY A 450 13.14 -17.57 -28.98
N LYS A 451 14.13 -16.74 -29.34
CA LYS A 451 14.44 -15.49 -28.63
C LYS A 451 13.26 -14.52 -28.60
N ASP A 452 12.41 -14.54 -29.64
CA ASP A 452 11.26 -13.64 -29.76
C ASP A 452 9.96 -14.24 -29.20
N ASP A 453 10.03 -15.41 -28.56
CA ASP A 453 8.96 -15.97 -27.75
C ASP A 453 9.32 -15.96 -26.25
N ALA A 454 8.37 -15.57 -25.40
CA ALA A 454 8.61 -15.43 -23.96
C ALA A 454 8.81 -16.78 -23.27
N LYS A 455 8.04 -17.82 -23.67
CA LYS A 455 8.14 -19.14 -23.05
C LYS A 455 9.44 -19.83 -23.46
N SER A 456 9.75 -19.80 -24.76
CA SER A 456 10.92 -20.43 -25.35
C SER A 456 12.22 -19.78 -24.86
N SER A 457 12.31 -18.44 -24.89
CA SER A 457 13.49 -17.75 -24.36
C SER A 457 13.71 -17.98 -22.86
N LYS A 458 12.64 -18.09 -22.07
CA LYS A 458 12.72 -18.39 -20.62
C LYS A 458 13.18 -19.82 -20.34
N ALA A 459 12.67 -20.80 -21.09
CA ALA A 459 13.13 -22.19 -20.99
C ALA A 459 14.63 -22.30 -21.34
N ALA A 460 15.04 -21.75 -22.48
CA ALA A 460 16.44 -21.77 -22.92
C ALA A 460 17.38 -21.05 -21.93
N THR A 461 16.93 -19.96 -21.30
CA THR A 461 17.70 -19.22 -20.28
C THR A 461 18.14 -20.13 -19.13
N LEU A 462 17.24 -21.00 -18.63
CA LEU A 462 17.55 -21.88 -17.51
C LEU A 462 18.67 -22.86 -17.87
N ASP A 463 18.65 -23.38 -19.10
CA ASP A 463 19.64 -24.35 -19.55
C ASP A 463 20.96 -23.68 -19.95
N ILE A 464 20.92 -22.49 -20.55
CA ILE A 464 22.11 -21.66 -20.81
C ILE A 464 22.87 -21.40 -19.51
N LEU A 465 22.19 -20.98 -18.44
CA LEU A 465 22.86 -20.67 -17.17
C LEU A 465 23.52 -21.92 -16.55
N LYS A 466 22.94 -23.11 -16.71
CA LYS A 466 23.57 -24.38 -16.29
C LYS A 466 24.84 -24.65 -17.11
N VAL A 467 24.79 -24.44 -18.43
CA VAL A 467 25.95 -24.65 -19.31
C VAL A 467 27.09 -23.68 -18.96
N ILE A 468 26.77 -22.39 -18.82
CA ILE A 468 27.75 -21.35 -18.43
C ILE A 468 28.42 -21.72 -17.11
N SER A 469 27.67 -22.17 -16.10
CA SER A 469 28.24 -22.52 -14.79
C SER A 469 29.25 -23.68 -14.82
N LYS A 470 29.19 -24.55 -15.84
CA LYS A 470 30.12 -25.68 -15.99
C LYS A 470 31.43 -25.27 -16.68
N GLY A 471 31.37 -24.29 -17.58
CA GLY A 471 32.49 -23.93 -18.47
C GLY A 471 32.90 -25.07 -19.42
N CYS A 472 33.96 -24.84 -20.19
CA CYS A 472 34.54 -25.83 -21.09
C CYS A 472 36.07 -25.69 -21.18
N LYS A 473 36.73 -26.54 -21.99
CA LYS A 473 38.19 -26.50 -22.20
C LYS A 473 38.65 -25.38 -23.16
N ASN A 474 37.72 -24.73 -23.85
CA ASN A 474 38.02 -23.70 -24.84
C ASN A 474 37.95 -22.30 -24.20
N ASP A 475 39.10 -21.64 -24.08
CA ASP A 475 39.21 -20.32 -23.44
C ASP A 475 38.39 -19.24 -24.15
N ARG A 476 38.33 -19.26 -25.49
CA ARG A 476 37.50 -18.31 -26.25
C ARG A 476 36.03 -18.54 -25.97
N ALA A 477 35.59 -19.79 -25.94
CA ALA A 477 34.21 -20.14 -25.61
C ALA A 477 33.84 -19.73 -24.19
N ASN A 478 34.73 -19.93 -23.20
CA ASN A 478 34.52 -19.46 -21.82
C ASN A 478 34.41 -17.93 -21.74
N ALA A 479 35.23 -17.19 -22.51
CA ALA A 479 35.13 -15.73 -22.58
C ALA A 479 33.80 -15.26 -23.17
N LEU A 480 33.30 -15.93 -24.22
CA LEU A 480 31.99 -15.65 -24.82
C LEU A 480 30.84 -16.00 -23.86
N MET A 481 30.90 -17.14 -23.17
CA MET A 481 29.94 -17.54 -22.13
C MET A 481 29.89 -16.51 -21.00
N LYS A 482 31.03 -15.99 -20.56
CA LYS A 482 31.09 -14.91 -19.58
C LYS A 482 30.43 -13.62 -20.10
N ALA A 483 30.68 -13.25 -21.36
CA ALA A 483 30.03 -12.09 -21.97
C ALA A 483 28.50 -12.24 -22.08
N ILE A 484 28.01 -13.47 -22.28
CA ILE A 484 26.58 -13.81 -22.22
C ILE A 484 26.06 -13.69 -20.78
N GLU A 485 26.80 -14.20 -19.79
CA GLU A 485 26.43 -14.13 -18.37
C GLU A 485 26.31 -12.69 -17.86
N GLU A 486 27.23 -11.81 -18.26
CA GLU A 486 27.20 -10.38 -17.96
C GLU A 486 25.95 -9.68 -18.52
N ARG A 487 25.26 -10.31 -19.48
CA ARG A 487 24.02 -9.84 -20.14
C ARG A 487 22.83 -10.78 -19.90
N LYS A 488 22.89 -11.61 -18.85
CA LYS A 488 21.87 -12.63 -18.59
C LYS A 488 20.47 -12.07 -18.37
N ASP A 489 20.38 -10.82 -17.95
CA ASP A 489 19.14 -10.07 -17.82
C ASP A 489 18.42 -9.89 -19.17
N LEU A 490 19.12 -9.94 -20.30
CA LEU A 490 18.56 -9.83 -21.65
C LEU A 490 18.17 -11.17 -22.31
N LEU A 491 18.47 -12.31 -21.65
CA LEU A 491 18.14 -13.63 -22.19
C LEU A 491 16.63 -13.81 -22.36
N ILE A 492 15.84 -13.48 -21.33
CA ILE A 492 14.38 -13.59 -21.38
C ILE A 492 13.79 -12.41 -22.15
N LYS A 493 12.89 -12.69 -23.11
CA LYS A 493 12.16 -11.65 -23.85
C LYS A 493 11.44 -10.69 -22.90
N LYS A 494 11.78 -9.40 -22.96
CA LYS A 494 11.11 -8.35 -22.19
C LYS A 494 9.76 -7.99 -22.76
N SER A 495 8.91 -7.42 -21.91
CA SER A 495 7.61 -6.84 -22.28
C SER A 495 7.65 -5.35 -22.02
N ILE A 496 7.66 -4.52 -23.06
CA ILE A 496 7.59 -3.06 -22.90
C ILE A 496 6.12 -2.65 -22.83
N TRP A 497 5.75 -1.88 -21.81
CA TRP A 497 4.42 -1.34 -21.59
C TRP A 497 4.50 0.18 -21.52
N ILE A 498 3.56 0.85 -22.18
CA ILE A 498 3.45 2.32 -22.29
C ILE A 498 2.09 2.73 -21.75
#